data_AF-A0A455UPL3-F1
#
_entry.id   AF-A0A455UPL3-F1
#
_cell.length_a   1.000
_cell.length_b   1.000
_cell.length_c   1.000
_cell.angle_alpha   90.00
_cell.angle_beta   90.00
_cell.angle_gamma   90.00
#
_symmetry.space_group_name_H-M   'P 1'
#
loop_
_entity.id
_entity.type
_entity.pdbx_description
1 polymer ?
#
loop_
_entity_poly.entity_id
_entity_poly.type
_entity_poly.pdbx_seq_one_letter_code
_entity_poly.pdbx_strand_id
1 'polypeptide(L)'
;MRSGIKPTRPWLPISHRGFAEQDVTFLGAYRYPQQVIFTSFEIDSLDDLENHKIRVTSPEQGAFVEAFGVRRSPYLAPRFQLPWSAA
;
A
#
# COMPACT_ATOMS: atom_id res chain seq x y z
N MET A 1 -31.31 11.70 22.48
CA MET A 1 -30.75 11.53 21.12
C MET A 1 -29.25 11.82 21.16
N ARG A 2 -28.38 10.80 21.13
CA ARG A 2 -26.93 11.04 21.01
C ARG A 2 -26.67 11.35 19.53
N SER A 3 -26.30 12.59 19.24
CA SER A 3 -25.83 13.04 17.94
C SER A 3 -24.75 12.07 17.45
N GLY A 4 -25.09 11.25 16.47
CA GLY A 4 -24.19 10.27 15.90
C GLY A 4 -23.14 10.97 15.07
N ILE A 5 -21.95 11.14 15.64
CA ILE A 5 -20.74 11.42 14.86
C ILE A 5 -20.57 10.23 13.92
N LYS A 6 -21.06 10.35 12.68
CA LYS A 6 -20.75 9.38 11.63
C LYS A 6 -19.24 9.46 11.44
N PRO A 7 -18.50 8.34 11.48
CA PRO A 7 -17.09 8.35 11.11
C PRO A 7 -17.00 8.68 9.62
N THR A 8 -16.91 9.97 9.29
CA THR A 8 -16.75 10.45 7.93
C THR A 8 -15.31 10.19 7.52
N ARG A 9 -15.03 8.96 7.11
CA ARG A 9 -13.77 8.59 6.46
C ARG A 9 -13.66 9.41 5.17
N PRO A 10 -12.79 10.44 5.09
CA PRO A 10 -12.86 11.43 4.01
C PRO A 10 -12.57 10.85 2.61
N TRP A 11 -11.89 9.70 2.55
CA TRP A 11 -11.54 9.04 1.30
C TRP A 11 -12.66 8.18 0.70
N LEU A 12 -13.68 7.79 1.48
CA LEU A 12 -14.73 6.89 0.98
C LEU A 12 -15.48 7.43 -0.25
N PRO A 13 -15.91 8.70 -0.28
CA PRO A 13 -16.58 9.27 -1.45
C PRO A 13 -15.72 9.21 -2.72
N ILE A 14 -14.41 9.45 -2.58
CA ILE A 14 -13.45 9.43 -3.69
C ILE A 14 -13.29 8.00 -4.21
N SER A 15 -13.22 7.01 -3.31
CA SER A 15 -13.17 5.59 -3.68
C SER A 15 -14.41 5.13 -4.43
N HIS A 16 -15.62 5.46 -3.94
CA HIS A 16 -16.87 5.09 -4.63
C HIS A 16 -16.92 5.61 -6.06
N ARG A 17 -16.50 6.88 -6.27
CA ARG A 17 -16.45 7.49 -7.60
C ARG A 17 -15.45 6.78 -8.51
N GLY A 18 -14.22 6.55 -8.03
CA GLY A 18 -13.18 5.91 -8.84
C GLY A 18 -13.49 4.49 -9.27
N PHE A 19 -14.19 3.71 -8.44
CA PHE A 19 -14.66 2.37 -8.81
C PHE A 19 -15.88 2.42 -9.76
N ALA A 20 -16.79 3.38 -9.60
CA ALA A 20 -17.94 3.55 -10.49
C ALA A 20 -17.52 3.94 -11.92
N GLU A 21 -16.46 4.75 -12.07
CA GLU A 21 -15.86 5.08 -13.38
C GLU A 21 -15.29 3.83 -14.10
N GLN A 22 -15.06 2.74 -13.36
CA GLN A 22 -14.58 1.45 -13.87
C GLN A 22 -15.68 0.39 -13.95
N ASP A 23 -16.96 0.78 -13.80
CA ASP A 23 -18.12 -0.13 -13.74
C ASP A 23 -18.04 -1.18 -12.61
N VAL A 24 -17.42 -0.81 -11.48
CA VAL A 24 -17.27 -1.66 -10.29
C VAL A 24 -18.03 -1.08 -9.10
N THR A 25 -18.79 -1.92 -8.39
CA THR A 25 -19.49 -1.51 -7.16
C THR A 25 -18.59 -1.69 -5.94
N PHE A 26 -18.27 -0.58 -5.25
CA PHE A 26 -17.53 -0.62 -3.98
C PHE A 26 -18.44 -1.05 -2.82
N LEU A 27 -18.23 -2.26 -2.30
CA LEU A 27 -19.01 -2.82 -1.19
C LEU A 27 -18.49 -2.41 0.19
N GLY A 28 -17.20 -2.09 0.30
CA GLY A 28 -16.56 -1.72 1.55
C GLY A 28 -15.05 -1.87 1.50
N ALA A 29 -14.39 -1.45 2.57
CA ALA A 29 -12.94 -1.60 2.74
C ALA A 29 -12.59 -2.02 4.17
N TYR A 30 -11.62 -2.95 4.24
CA TYR A 30 -10.92 -3.34 5.45
C TYR A 30 -9.48 -2.83 5.39
N ARG A 31 -8.88 -2.50 6.54
CA ARG A 31 -7.48 -2.08 6.62
C ARG A 31 -6.67 -3.13 7.35
N TYR A 32 -5.60 -3.56 6.71
CA TYR A 32 -4.54 -4.30 7.39
C TYR A 32 -3.81 -3.40 8.40
N PRO A 33 -3.15 -3.99 9.41
CA PRO A 33 -2.23 -3.27 10.27
C PRO A 33 -1.17 -2.52 9.45
N GLN A 34 -0.61 -1.48 10.06
CA GLN A 34 0.48 -0.72 9.45
C GLN A 34 1.62 -1.66 9.07
N GLN A 35 2.09 -1.55 7.82
CA GLN A 35 3.25 -2.29 7.38
C GLN A 35 4.50 -1.71 8.03
N VAL A 36 5.33 -2.58 8.61
CA VAL A 36 6.61 -2.25 9.25
C VAL A 36 7.74 -2.95 8.50
N ILE A 37 8.96 -2.45 8.70
CA ILE A 37 10.16 -3.01 8.07
C ILE A 37 10.59 -4.25 8.86
N PHE A 38 10.94 -5.32 8.14
CA PHE A 38 11.57 -6.51 8.71
C PHE A 38 12.99 -6.62 8.15
N THR A 39 13.97 -6.79 9.04
CA THR A 39 15.39 -6.87 8.68
C THR A 39 16.10 -8.01 9.40
N SER A 40 17.22 -8.43 8.84
CA SER A 40 18.16 -9.38 9.45
C SER A 40 19.30 -8.67 10.19
N PHE A 41 19.25 -7.35 10.28
CA PHE A 41 20.25 -6.47 10.88
C PHE A 41 19.55 -5.48 11.81
N GLU A 42 20.30 -4.95 12.76
CA GLU A 42 19.79 -3.97 13.72
C GLU A 42 19.50 -2.63 13.04
N ILE A 43 18.38 -2.01 13.42
CA ILE A 43 17.97 -0.68 12.97
C ILE A 43 17.58 0.09 14.22
N ASP A 44 18.31 1.16 14.49
CA ASP A 44 18.01 2.08 15.59
C ASP A 44 17.55 3.46 15.07
N SER A 45 17.84 3.76 13.80
CA SER A 45 17.53 5.02 13.14
C SER A 45 17.17 4.83 11.65
N LEU A 46 16.64 5.88 11.02
CA LEU A 46 16.33 5.84 9.58
C LEU A 46 17.61 5.86 8.72
N ASP A 47 18.71 6.39 9.25
CA ASP A 47 20.00 6.46 8.55
C ASP A 47 20.61 5.06 8.36
N ASP A 48 20.29 4.11 9.25
CA ASP A 48 20.72 2.70 9.16
C ASP A 48 20.12 1.95 7.96
N LEU A 49 19.16 2.56 7.27
CA LEU A 49 18.59 2.01 6.04
C LEU A 49 19.50 2.26 4.83
N GLU A 50 20.40 3.24 4.90
CA GLU A 50 21.29 3.61 3.79
C GLU A 50 22.13 2.40 3.33
N ASN A 51 22.33 2.26 2.02
CA ASN A 51 23.08 1.15 1.41
C ASN A 51 22.47 -0.26 1.58
N HIS A 52 21.35 -0.41 2.28
CA HIS A 52 20.62 -1.67 2.35
C HIS A 52 19.62 -1.83 1.19
N LYS A 53 19.28 -3.08 0.89
CA LYS A 53 18.23 -3.43 -0.08
C LYS A 53 16.94 -3.75 0.67
N ILE A 54 15.93 -2.92 0.51
CA ILE A 54 14.61 -3.16 1.10
C ILE A 54 13.64 -3.63 0.02
N ARG A 55 12.89 -4.69 0.31
CA ARG A 55 11.77 -5.15 -0.51
C ARG A 55 10.58 -4.25 -0.26
N VAL A 56 10.04 -3.68 -1.34
CA VAL A 56 8.83 -2.85 -1.31
C VAL A 56 7.72 -3.51 -2.12
N THR A 57 6.46 -3.28 -1.74
CA THR A 57 5.29 -3.88 -2.39
C THR A 57 4.53 -2.91 -3.30
N SER A 58 4.78 -1.61 -3.19
CA SER A 58 4.17 -0.58 -4.03
C SER A 58 5.18 0.50 -4.44
N PRO A 59 4.91 1.26 -5.51
CA PRO A 59 5.74 2.40 -5.91
C PRO A 59 5.89 3.45 -4.80
N GLU A 60 4.83 3.70 -4.02
CA GLU A 60 4.84 4.68 -2.92
C GLU A 60 5.80 4.25 -1.81
N GLN A 61 5.86 2.95 -1.51
CA GLN A 61 6.86 2.40 -0.59
C GLN A 61 8.28 2.49 -1.17
N GLY A 62 8.42 2.35 -2.48
CA GLY A 62 9.67 2.60 -3.20
C GLY A 62 10.17 4.03 -3.01
N ALA A 63 9.28 5.01 -3.21
CA ALA A 63 9.60 6.42 -3.02
C ALA A 63 9.98 6.73 -1.56
N PHE A 64 9.30 6.10 -0.59
CA PHE A 64 9.67 6.24 0.82
C PHE A 64 11.10 5.76 1.07
N VAL A 65 11.47 4.54 0.66
CA VAL A 65 12.82 4.02 0.94
C VAL A 65 13.91 4.77 0.17
N GLU A 66 13.63 5.20 -1.07
CA GLU A 66 14.57 5.99 -1.87
C GLU A 66 14.88 7.36 -1.24
N ALA A 67 13.92 7.96 -0.52
CA ALA A 67 14.13 9.21 0.20
C ALA A 67 15.14 9.09 1.35
N PHE A 68 15.43 7.87 1.83
CA PHE A 68 16.40 7.59 2.89
C PHE A 68 17.66 6.89 2.37
N GLY A 69 18.00 7.06 1.09
CA GLY A 69 19.25 6.52 0.53
C GLY A 69 19.25 5.00 0.30
N VAL A 70 18.10 4.35 0.47
CA VAL A 70 17.93 2.91 0.22
C VAL A 70 17.82 2.67 -1.28
N ARG A 71 18.57 1.70 -1.80
CA ARG A 71 18.31 1.19 -3.13
C ARG A 71 17.16 0.21 -3.05
N ARG A 72 15.99 0.56 -3.61
CA ARG A 72 14.89 -0.39 -3.76
C ARG A 72 15.40 -1.64 -4.48
N SER A 73 15.08 -2.82 -3.97
CA SER A 73 15.32 -4.06 -4.72
C SER A 73 14.09 -4.34 -5.58
N PRO A 74 14.16 -4.17 -6.92
CA PRO A 74 13.00 -4.38 -7.76
C PRO A 74 12.95 -5.85 -8.17
N TYR A 75 12.20 -6.71 -7.48
CA TYR A 75 11.73 -7.95 -8.11
C TYR A 75 10.40 -8.46 -7.55
N LEU A 76 9.49 -8.71 -8.50
CA LEU A 76 8.28 -9.54 -8.45
C LEU A 76 7.11 -8.99 -7.64
N ALA A 77 6.35 -8.08 -8.26
CA ALA A 77 4.93 -8.39 -8.36
C ALA A 77 4.84 -9.66 -9.21
N PRO A 78 4.39 -10.81 -8.68
CA PRO A 78 3.92 -11.85 -9.58
C PRO A 78 2.83 -11.18 -10.41
N ARG A 79 2.94 -11.34 -11.73
CA ARG A 79 1.85 -11.07 -12.67
C ARG A 79 0.66 -11.93 -12.25
N PHE A 80 -0.11 -11.51 -11.24
CA PHE A 80 -1.49 -11.92 -11.00
C PHE A 80 -2.38 -11.17 -12.00
N GLN A 81 -2.05 -11.28 -13.28
CA GLN A 81 -3.07 -11.27 -14.32
C GLN A 81 -3.59 -12.70 -14.35
N LEU A 82 -4.69 -12.95 -13.64
CA LEU A 82 -5.50 -14.13 -13.88
C LEU A 82 -5.90 -14.12 -15.37
N PRO A 83 -5.62 -15.16 -16.17
CA PRO A 83 -6.30 -15.30 -17.45
C PRO A 83 -7.72 -15.80 -17.15
N TRP A 84 -8.63 -14.89 -16.80
CA TRP A 84 -10.05 -15.20 -16.91
C TRP A 84 -10.48 -14.95 -18.36
N SER A 85 -10.21 -15.93 -19.23
CA SER A 85 -10.79 -16.08 -20.57
C SER A 85 -10.14 -17.29 -21.26
N ALA A 86 -10.41 -18.48 -20.73
CA ALA A 86 -10.39 -19.71 -21.52
C ALA A 86 -11.75 -20.40 -21.30
N ALA A 87 -12.75 -19.87 -22.01
CA ALA A 87 -14.03 -20.49 -22.31
C ALA A 87 -14.35 -20.13 -23.77
#